data_AF-A0A2C9LSK5-F1
#
_entry.id   AF-A0A2C9LSK5-F1
#
_cell.length_a   1.000
_cell.length_b   1.000
_cell.length_c   1.000
_cell.angle_alpha   90.00
_cell.angle_beta   90.00
_cell.angle_gamma   90.00
#
_symmetry.space_group_name_H-M   'P 1'
#
loop_
_entity.id
_entity.type
_entity.pdbx_description
1 polymer ?
#
loop_
_entity_poly.entity_id
_entity_poly.type
_entity_poly.pdbx_seq_one_letter_code
_entity_poly.pdbx_strand_id
1 'polypeptide(L)'
;MTPVKNHIHLSETKLITVADDLQNLMAKVFNEGLEGLVLKDINSIYEPGKRHWLKIKKDYLHDGSMADSADLVVLGAYYGTGNKGGMMSIFLMGTFDPDKQRWVTVTKCGIGFDDKKLEELNKELDMVKISKDMNLVSYT
;
A
#
# COMPACT_ATOMS: atom_id res chain seq x y z
N MET A 1 19.34 -9.11 29.17
CA MET A 1 17.94 -9.59 29.15
C MET A 1 17.96 -11.01 28.62
N THR A 2 17.31 -11.95 29.30
CA THR A 2 17.28 -13.36 28.87
C THR A 2 16.08 -13.56 27.95
N PRO A 3 16.27 -14.04 26.70
CA PRO A 3 15.16 -14.35 25.81
C PRO A 3 14.23 -15.38 26.45
N VAL A 4 12.92 -15.16 26.32
CA VAL A 4 11.88 -16.11 26.74
C VAL A 4 11.28 -16.68 25.48
N LYS A 5 11.40 -18.00 25.29
CA LYS A 5 10.92 -18.68 24.07
C LYS A 5 9.48 -18.26 23.76
N ASN A 6 9.27 -17.79 22.54
CA ASN A 6 8.00 -17.31 21.98
C ASN A 6 7.34 -16.11 22.69
N HIS A 7 8.06 -15.42 23.59
CA HIS A 7 7.53 -14.27 24.32
C HIS A 7 8.46 -13.05 24.22
N ILE A 8 9.76 -13.25 24.44
CA ILE A 8 10.77 -12.19 24.41
C ILE A 8 11.93 -12.66 23.54
N HIS A 9 12.07 -12.04 22.39
CA HIS A 9 13.15 -12.32 21.43
C HIS A 9 13.84 -11.03 21.05
N LEU A 10 15.14 -11.12 20.78
CA LEU A 10 15.84 -10.06 20.07
C LEU A 10 15.53 -10.20 18.58
N SER A 11 15.33 -9.09 17.89
CA SER A 11 15.27 -9.09 16.43
C SER A 11 16.59 -9.63 15.88
N GLU A 12 16.53 -10.51 14.88
CA GLU A 12 17.74 -10.93 14.17
C GLU A 12 18.42 -9.73 13.51
N THR A 13 19.73 -9.61 13.69
CA THR A 13 20.54 -8.53 13.11
C THR A 13 21.78 -9.11 12.44
N LYS A 14 22.20 -8.48 11.34
CA LYS A 14 23.44 -8.81 10.64
C LYS A 14 24.19 -7.52 10.38
N LEU A 15 25.46 -7.46 10.78
CA LEU A 15 26.35 -6.37 10.41
C LEU A 15 26.68 -6.52 8.92
N ILE A 16 26.45 -5.46 8.15
CA ILE A 16 26.73 -5.42 6.72
C ILE A 16 27.71 -4.29 6.46
N THR A 17 28.83 -4.61 5.82
CA THR A 17 29.87 -3.64 5.44
C THR A 17 30.11 -3.61 3.93
N VAL A 18 29.55 -4.58 3.19
CA VAL A 18 29.70 -4.73 1.73
C VAL A 18 28.31 -4.81 1.09
N ALA A 19 28.12 -4.15 -0.06
CA ALA A 19 26.83 -4.07 -0.73
C ALA A 19 26.28 -5.44 -1.17
N ASP A 20 27.15 -6.34 -1.63
CA ASP A 20 26.74 -7.68 -2.09
C ASP A 20 26.11 -8.52 -0.96
N ASP A 21 26.60 -8.36 0.27
CA ASP A 21 26.02 -9.03 1.44
C ASP A 21 24.60 -8.53 1.74
N LEU A 22 24.32 -7.26 1.46
CA LEU A 22 22.98 -6.69 1.59
C LEU A 22 22.04 -7.31 0.54
N GLN A 23 22.48 -7.40 -0.72
CA GLN A 23 21.67 -7.98 -1.80
C GLN A 23 21.33 -9.45 -1.51
N ASN A 24 22.30 -10.24 -1.05
CA ASN A 24 22.09 -11.62 -0.66
C ASN A 24 21.10 -11.75 0.50
N LEU A 25 21.20 -10.86 1.50
CA LEU A 25 20.27 -10.84 2.63
C LEU A 25 18.85 -10.45 2.17
N MET A 26 18.73 -9.46 1.28
CA MET A 26 17.45 -9.06 0.70
C MET A 26 16.80 -10.21 -0.05
N ALA A 27 17.54 -10.91 -0.91
CA ALA A 27 17.04 -12.06 -1.65
C ALA A 27 16.55 -13.18 -0.72
N LYS A 28 17.30 -13.47 0.36
CA LYS A 28 16.89 -14.43 1.39
C LYS A 28 15.57 -14.02 2.06
N VAL A 29 15.48 -12.78 2.55
CA VAL A 29 14.31 -12.25 3.26
C VAL A 29 13.06 -12.31 2.38
N PHE A 30 13.17 -11.95 1.10
CA PHE A 30 12.05 -12.01 0.18
C PHE A 30 11.66 -13.45 -0.18
N ASN A 31 12.62 -14.37 -0.32
CA ASN A 31 12.34 -15.80 -0.54
C ASN A 31 11.65 -16.46 0.66
N GLU A 32 11.90 -15.95 1.87
CA GLU A 32 11.21 -16.38 3.09
C GLU A 32 9.81 -15.74 3.25
N GLY A 33 9.39 -14.89 2.30
CA GLY A 33 8.08 -14.23 2.33
C GLY A 33 7.97 -13.12 3.37
N LEU A 34 9.10 -12.60 3.86
CA LEU A 34 9.13 -11.48 4.80
C LEU A 34 8.99 -10.13 4.07
N GLU A 35 8.50 -9.13 4.79
CA GLU A 35 8.21 -7.80 4.22
C GLU A 35 9.47 -7.05 3.74
N GLY A 36 10.58 -7.18 4.48
CA GLY A 36 11.82 -6.52 4.14
C GLY A 36 12.76 -6.30 5.32
N LEU A 37 13.60 -5.27 5.22
CA LEU A 37 14.70 -4.97 6.14
C LEU A 37 14.59 -3.57 6.74
N VAL A 38 15.06 -3.42 7.98
CA VAL A 38 15.32 -2.12 8.60
C VAL A 38 16.83 -1.94 8.72
N LEU A 39 17.37 -0.97 7.99
CA LEU A 39 18.78 -0.61 8.05
C LEU A 39 19.00 0.49 9.08
N LYS A 40 19.97 0.25 9.96
CA LYS A 40 20.39 1.18 11.00
C LYS A 40 21.88 1.38 10.87
N ASP A 41 22.32 2.64 10.84
CA ASP A 41 23.73 2.95 11.03
C ASP A 41 24.13 2.54 12.46
N ILE A 42 25.29 1.89 12.59
CA ILE A 42 25.84 1.47 13.88
C ILE A 42 26.08 2.66 14.83
N ASN A 43 26.33 3.85 14.27
CA ASN A 43 26.55 5.08 15.02
C ASN A 43 25.27 5.91 15.17
N SER A 44 24.12 5.44 14.68
CA SER A 44 22.85 6.16 14.80
C SER A 44 22.41 6.26 16.26
N ILE A 45 22.18 7.49 16.70
CA ILE A 45 21.58 7.76 18.01
C ILE A 45 20.05 7.67 17.87
N TYR A 46 19.39 7.18 18.92
CA TYR A 46 17.94 7.22 19.01
C TYR A 46 17.45 8.63 19.36
N GLU A 47 16.82 9.29 18.41
CA GLU A 47 16.20 10.60 18.59
C GLU A 47 14.68 10.51 18.32
N PRO A 48 13.83 10.68 19.35
CA PRO A 48 12.38 10.63 19.19
C PRO A 48 11.88 11.63 18.14
N GLY A 49 11.03 11.16 17.21
CA GLY A 49 10.44 11.99 16.16
C GLY A 49 11.30 12.20 14.92
N LYS A 50 12.59 11.79 14.94
CA LYS A 50 13.47 11.85 13.76
C LYS A 50 13.54 10.51 13.03
N ARG A 51 13.66 10.57 11.69
CA ARG A 51 13.76 9.40 10.81
C ARG A 51 15.22 9.17 10.39
N HIS A 52 15.98 8.41 11.19
CA HIS A 52 17.37 8.04 10.89
C HIS A 52 17.51 6.70 10.17
N TRP A 53 16.54 5.80 10.35
CA TRP A 53 16.62 4.43 9.83
C TRP A 53 15.95 4.33 8.46
N LEU A 54 16.47 3.43 7.64
CA LEU A 54 15.93 3.15 6.31
C LEU A 54 15.12 1.85 6.35
N LYS A 55 14.01 1.84 5.64
CA LYS A 55 13.22 0.63 5.38
C LYS A 55 13.42 0.22 3.94
N ILE A 56 13.79 -1.03 3.71
CA ILE A 56 13.81 -1.63 2.39
C ILE A 56 12.69 -2.65 2.37
N LYS A 57 11.82 -2.54 1.38
CA LYS A 57 10.71 -3.46 1.16
C LYS A 57 10.69 -3.86 -0.31
N LYS A 58 10.10 -5.00 -0.61
CA LYS A 58 10.02 -5.56 -1.96
C LYS A 58 9.36 -4.57 -2.94
N ASP A 59 8.32 -3.87 -2.51
CA ASP A 59 7.55 -2.90 -3.30
C ASP A 59 8.32 -1.62 -3.66
N TYR A 60 9.46 -1.35 -3.01
CA TYR A 60 10.28 -0.17 -3.30
C TYR A 60 11.35 -0.42 -4.37
N LEU A 61 11.55 -1.68 -4.77
CA LEU A 61 12.63 -2.06 -5.68
C LEU A 61 12.15 -2.09 -7.12
N HIS A 62 13.07 -1.77 -8.04
CA HIS A 62 12.85 -1.76 -9.48
C HIS A 62 11.59 -0.99 -9.89
N ASP A 63 11.44 0.23 -9.40
CA ASP A 63 10.28 1.12 -9.64
C ASP A 63 8.92 0.46 -9.34
N GLY A 64 8.89 -0.44 -8.35
CA GLY A 64 7.68 -1.16 -7.95
C GLY A 64 7.32 -2.34 -8.84
N SER A 65 8.15 -2.71 -9.83
CA SER A 65 7.92 -3.90 -10.66
C SER A 65 7.95 -5.23 -9.89
N MET A 66 8.51 -5.23 -8.67
CA MET A 66 8.47 -6.38 -7.77
C MET A 66 7.27 -6.38 -6.81
N ALA A 67 6.46 -5.32 -6.83
CA ALA A 67 5.21 -5.25 -6.08
C ALA A 67 4.14 -6.10 -6.77
N ASP A 68 3.28 -6.73 -5.98
CA ASP A 68 2.10 -7.38 -6.52
C ASP A 68 1.12 -6.30 -7.02
N SER A 69 0.69 -6.41 -8.28
CA SER A 69 -0.23 -5.46 -8.91
C SER A 69 -1.51 -6.16 -9.37
N ALA A 70 -2.60 -5.38 -9.44
CA ALA A 70 -3.89 -5.85 -9.93
C ALA A 70 -4.59 -4.73 -10.69
N ASP A 71 -5.08 -5.05 -11.88
CA ASP A 71 -5.93 -4.15 -12.66
C ASP A 71 -7.38 -4.28 -12.16
N LEU A 72 -7.96 -3.18 -11.71
CA LEU A 72 -9.30 -3.13 -11.12
C LEU A 72 -10.15 -2.04 -11.76
N VAL A 73 -11.46 -2.23 -11.73
CA VAL A 73 -12.46 -1.28 -12.24
C VAL A 73 -12.93 -0.36 -11.13
N VAL A 74 -13.14 0.92 -11.45
CA VAL A 74 -13.78 1.89 -10.54
C VAL A 74 -15.28 1.60 -10.49
N LEU A 75 -15.78 1.17 -9.33
CA LEU A 75 -17.21 0.88 -9.10
C LEU A 75 -17.93 1.99 -8.36
N GLY A 76 -17.19 2.87 -7.70
CA GLY A 76 -17.72 3.86 -6.77
C GLY A 76 -16.69 4.89 -6.36
N ALA A 77 -17.13 5.95 -5.71
CA ALA A 77 -16.23 6.95 -5.15
C ALA A 77 -16.77 7.55 -3.84
N TYR A 78 -15.86 8.06 -3.02
CA TYR A 78 -16.14 8.81 -1.80
C TYR A 78 -15.54 10.21 -1.92
N TYR A 79 -16.28 11.19 -1.38
CA TYR A 79 -15.78 12.54 -1.25
C TYR A 79 -14.63 12.61 -0.24
N GLY A 80 -13.59 13.37 -0.60
CA GLY A 80 -12.50 13.69 0.29
C GLY A 80 -12.90 14.61 1.43
N THR A 81 -11.97 14.75 2.38
CA THR A 81 -12.05 15.69 3.49
C THR A 81 -10.87 16.65 3.45
N GLY A 82 -10.99 17.82 4.10
CA GLY A 82 -9.91 18.81 4.14
C GLY A 82 -9.62 19.43 2.76
N ASN A 83 -8.35 19.44 2.34
CA ASN A 83 -7.92 20.03 1.07
C ASN A 83 -8.56 19.38 -0.17
N LYS A 84 -9.02 18.12 -0.06
CA LYS A 84 -9.74 17.41 -1.13
C LYS A 84 -11.26 17.38 -0.90
N GLY A 85 -11.76 18.25 -0.01
CA GLY A 85 -13.17 18.40 0.29
C GLY A 85 -13.97 18.82 -0.95
N GLY A 86 -15.09 18.13 -1.19
CA GLY A 86 -15.95 18.39 -2.35
C GLY A 86 -15.56 17.68 -3.65
N MET A 87 -14.38 17.04 -3.70
CA MET A 87 -13.96 16.19 -4.82
C MET A 87 -14.04 14.72 -4.46
N MET A 88 -14.33 13.87 -5.44
CA MET A 88 -14.14 12.43 -5.34
C MET A 88 -12.63 12.17 -5.21
N SER A 89 -12.20 11.62 -4.09
CA SER A 89 -10.77 11.41 -3.80
C SER A 89 -10.39 9.99 -3.40
N ILE A 90 -11.39 9.17 -3.09
CA ILE A 90 -11.20 7.77 -2.74
C ILE A 90 -12.13 6.96 -3.64
N PHE A 91 -11.57 6.07 -4.44
CA PHE A 91 -12.30 5.25 -5.40
C PHE A 91 -12.49 3.84 -4.85
N LEU A 92 -13.70 3.29 -4.99
CA LEU A 92 -14.01 1.91 -4.67
C LEU A 92 -13.66 1.05 -5.90
N MET A 93 -12.66 0.20 -5.74
CA MET A 93 -12.12 -0.65 -6.79
C MET A 93 -12.71 -2.05 -6.69
N GLY A 94 -12.98 -2.68 -7.82
CA GLY A 94 -13.50 -4.05 -7.86
C GLY A 94 -13.23 -4.77 -9.17
N THR A 95 -13.77 -5.97 -9.28
CA THR A 95 -13.68 -6.83 -10.48
C THR A 95 -15.02 -7.53 -10.70
N PHE A 96 -15.23 -8.06 -11.90
CA PHE A 96 -16.42 -8.85 -12.22
C PHE A 96 -16.19 -10.32 -11.85
N ASP A 97 -17.11 -10.91 -11.08
CA ASP A 97 -17.12 -12.34 -10.77
C ASP A 97 -18.01 -13.07 -11.79
N PRO A 98 -17.43 -13.82 -12.75
CA PRO A 98 -18.20 -14.49 -13.80
C PRO A 98 -19.05 -15.64 -13.28
N ASP A 99 -18.70 -16.26 -12.15
CA ASP A 99 -19.49 -17.37 -11.60
C ASP A 99 -20.77 -16.85 -10.93
N LYS A 100 -20.65 -15.71 -10.25
CA LYS A 100 -21.78 -15.06 -9.58
C LYS A 100 -22.50 -14.03 -10.45
N GLN A 101 -22.01 -13.78 -11.66
CA GLN A 101 -22.52 -12.77 -12.60
C GLN A 101 -22.76 -11.42 -11.93
N ARG A 102 -21.79 -10.95 -11.12
CA ARG A 102 -21.90 -9.68 -10.39
C ARG A 102 -20.55 -9.02 -10.15
N TRP A 103 -20.58 -7.70 -10.02
CA TRP A 103 -19.45 -6.93 -9.54
C TRP A 103 -19.14 -7.23 -8.06
N VAL A 104 -17.86 -7.38 -7.75
CA VAL A 104 -17.35 -7.58 -6.38
C VAL A 104 -16.30 -6.53 -6.04
N THR A 105 -16.39 -5.99 -4.83
CA THR A 105 -15.48 -4.96 -4.34
C THR A 105 -14.21 -5.59 -3.80
N VAL A 106 -13.05 -4.98 -4.09
CA VAL A 106 -11.74 -5.45 -3.63
C VAL A 106 -11.15 -4.50 -2.60
N THR A 107 -11.03 -3.21 -2.92
CA THR A 107 -10.36 -2.24 -2.05
C THR A 107 -10.80 -0.80 -2.32
N LYS A 108 -10.42 0.11 -1.44
CA LYS A 108 -10.50 1.55 -1.68
C LYS A 108 -9.12 2.10 -2.03
N CYS A 109 -9.04 2.91 -3.07
CA CYS A 109 -7.80 3.57 -3.51
C CYS A 109 -7.95 5.09 -3.41
N GLY A 110 -7.10 5.76 -2.63
CA GLY A 110 -7.13 7.22 -2.46
C GLY A 110 -5.76 7.90 -2.47
N ILE A 111 -4.70 7.14 -2.77
CA ILE A 111 -3.32 7.60 -2.81
C ILE A 111 -2.71 7.12 -4.13
N GLY A 112 -1.77 7.86 -4.70
CA GLY A 112 -1.10 7.52 -5.97
C GLY A 112 -1.48 8.42 -7.15
N PHE A 113 -2.47 9.30 -6.96
CA PHE A 113 -2.84 10.33 -7.94
C PHE A 113 -2.23 11.66 -7.55
N ASP A 114 -1.66 12.39 -8.53
CA ASP A 114 -1.39 13.81 -8.38
C ASP A 114 -2.69 14.61 -8.45
N ASP A 115 -2.63 15.89 -8.07
CA ASP A 115 -3.84 16.71 -7.98
C ASP A 115 -4.46 16.96 -9.37
N LYS A 116 -3.63 17.06 -10.41
CA LYS A 116 -4.10 17.21 -11.80
C LYS A 116 -4.88 15.98 -12.26
N LYS A 117 -4.36 14.77 -12.02
CA LYS A 117 -5.05 13.54 -12.39
C LYS A 117 -6.36 13.38 -11.63
N LEU A 118 -6.38 13.83 -10.37
CA LEU A 118 -7.60 13.79 -9.59
C LEU A 118 -8.70 14.70 -10.15
N GLU A 119 -8.33 15.90 -10.61
CA GLU A 119 -9.27 16.80 -11.28
C GLU A 119 -9.79 16.23 -12.61
N GLU A 120 -8.92 15.58 -13.39
CA GLU A 120 -9.31 14.87 -14.62
C GLU A 120 -10.34 13.78 -14.32
N LEU A 121 -10.06 12.91 -13.33
CA LEU A 121 -10.96 11.84 -12.93
C LEU A 121 -12.32 12.36 -12.44
N ASN A 122 -12.36 13.50 -11.75
CA ASN A 122 -13.61 14.12 -11.31
C ASN A 122 -14.45 14.67 -12.48
N LYS A 123 -13.84 14.93 -13.65
CA LYS A 123 -14.55 15.37 -14.86
C LYS A 123 -14.96 14.18 -15.75
N GLU A 124 -14.14 13.14 -15.80
CA GLU A 124 -14.37 11.96 -16.65
C GLU A 124 -15.37 10.97 -16.06
N LEU A 125 -15.40 10.83 -14.73
CA LEU A 125 -16.27 9.86 -14.05
C LEU A 125 -17.64 10.47 -13.79
N ASP A 126 -18.64 10.07 -14.59
CA ASP A 126 -20.04 10.37 -14.32
C ASP A 126 -20.59 9.38 -13.28
N MET A 127 -20.63 9.83 -12.03
CA MET A 127 -21.00 8.99 -10.88
C MET A 127 -22.35 9.43 -10.30
N VAL A 128 -23.27 8.47 -10.17
CA VAL A 128 -24.56 8.70 -9.53
C VAL A 128 -24.40 8.67 -8.01
N LYS A 129 -24.78 9.77 -7.34
CA LYS A 129 -24.73 9.86 -5.88
C LYS A 129 -25.84 9.01 -5.25
N ILE A 130 -25.46 7.87 -4.69
CA ILE A 130 -26.42 6.94 -4.06
C ILE A 130 -26.93 7.37 -2.68
N SER A 131 -26.22 8.22 -1.92
CA SER A 131 -26.63 8.73 -0.58
C SER A 131 -27.16 7.68 0.41
N LYS A 132 -26.69 6.42 0.32
CA LYS A 132 -27.16 5.24 1.07
C LYS A 132 -28.52 4.67 0.65
N ASP A 133 -29.10 5.14 -0.44
CA ASP A 133 -30.24 4.51 -1.10
C ASP A 133 -29.74 3.32 -1.94
N MET A 134 -30.11 2.12 -1.52
CA MET A 134 -29.71 0.87 -2.20
C MET A 134 -30.38 0.73 -3.58
N ASN A 135 -31.51 1.40 -3.82
CA ASN A 135 -32.23 1.29 -5.10
C ASN A 135 -31.49 2.00 -6.24
N LEU A 136 -30.56 2.90 -5.91
CA LEU A 136 -29.73 3.62 -6.87
C LEU A 136 -28.48 2.83 -7.29
N VAL A 137 -28.24 1.64 -6.71
CA VAL A 137 -27.14 0.75 -7.08
C VAL A 137 -27.55 -0.06 -8.31
N SER A 138 -26.87 0.19 -9.43
CA SER A 138 -27.07 -0.56 -10.67
C SER A 138 -26.46 -1.97 -10.57
N TYR A 139 -27.22 -3.00 -10.93
CA TYR A 139 -26.80 -4.41 -10.91
C TYR A 139 -26.41 -4.93 -12.31
N THR A 140 -26.29 -4.04 -13.30
CA THR A 140 -25.93 -4.40 -14.68
C THR A 140 -24.47 -4.78 -14.87
#